data_AF-A0A2M8UCJ5-F1
#
_entry.id   AF-A0A2M8UCJ5-F1
#
_cell.length_a   1.000
_cell.length_b   1.000
_cell.length_c   1.000
_cell.angle_alpha   90.00
_cell.angle_beta   90.00
_cell.angle_gamma   90.00
#
_symmetry.space_group_name_H-M   'P 1'
#
loop_
_entity.id
_entity.type
_entity.pdbx_description
1 polymer ?
#
loop_
_entity_poly.entity_id
_entity_poly.type
_entity_poly.pdbx_seq_one_letter_code
_entity_poly.pdbx_strand_id
1 'polypeptide(L)'
;MANRPSLLTLGKLQAWVDTLPDEVVQDYGRLTFNVSAVILKHFFGVEWVEANVVQDEDNKQPPTFLRLEFCDSVARETKSFRLVDLAETLFNLQIVPGFYDKIEDMKTADLEASMAEFDFARFLYWHKVAFGFVKPSKVKGSDYDFKIRYPNGVIACADAKCRLEGTTINPATIRNSLDDARKRNLPADKPGMIFIKVPKTWLATADLQNQITAVVNAFLRGTGRIVAVTVYAPIVDILTDRPLIRTRHRFEEYANPKHRFDRDHDWLLFKNFKVPADQQGAPNHWCRLFP
;
A
#
# COMPACT_ATOMS: atom_id res chain seq x y z
N MET A 1 -14.11 0.97 24.24
CA MET A 1 -13.82 0.80 22.81
C MET A 1 -14.31 2.05 22.11
N ALA A 2 -13.45 2.78 21.40
CA ALA A 2 -13.89 3.94 20.62
C ALA A 2 -14.99 3.50 19.63
N ASN A 3 -15.92 4.41 19.34
CA ASN A 3 -17.07 4.16 18.47
C ASN A 3 -16.56 3.99 17.02
N ARG A 4 -16.22 2.75 16.63
CA ARG A 4 -15.71 2.45 15.29
C ARG A 4 -16.81 2.73 14.26
N PRO A 5 -16.50 3.40 13.14
CA PRO A 5 -17.51 3.63 12.13
C PRO A 5 -18.00 2.30 11.55
N SER A 6 -19.27 2.28 11.13
CA SER A 6 -19.84 1.09 10.48
C SER A 6 -19.14 0.81 9.15
N LEU A 7 -19.20 -0.45 8.68
CA LEU A 7 -18.70 -0.82 7.35
C LEU A 7 -19.34 0.08 6.27
N LEU A 8 -18.51 0.68 5.43
CA LEU A 8 -18.92 1.46 4.28
C LEU A 8 -19.18 0.52 3.10
N THR A 9 -20.40 0.49 2.58
CA THR A 9 -20.80 -0.40 1.49
C THR A 9 -21.06 0.40 0.22
N LEU A 10 -21.05 -0.28 -0.93
CA LEU A 10 -21.43 0.36 -2.21
C LEU A 10 -22.85 0.96 -2.14
N GLY A 11 -23.79 0.26 -1.50
CA GLY A 11 -25.16 0.79 -1.33
C GLY A 11 -25.21 2.07 -0.50
N LYS A 12 -24.38 2.20 0.55
CA LYS A 12 -24.28 3.44 1.33
C LYS A 12 -23.66 4.58 0.53
N LEU A 13 -22.62 4.28 -0.26
CA LEU A 13 -22.00 5.27 -1.14
C LEU A 13 -22.97 5.72 -2.24
N GLN A 14 -23.68 4.80 -2.88
CA GLN A 14 -24.68 5.11 -3.91
C GLN A 14 -25.80 5.97 -3.33
N ALA A 15 -26.37 5.58 -2.19
CA ALA A 15 -27.42 6.35 -1.54
C ALA A 15 -26.97 7.79 -1.19
N TRP A 16 -25.68 8.00 -0.92
CA TRP A 16 -25.12 9.34 -0.75
C TRP A 16 -24.93 10.08 -2.07
N VAL A 17 -24.43 9.40 -3.11
CA VAL A 17 -24.31 9.98 -4.47
C VAL A 17 -25.67 10.46 -4.98
N ASP A 18 -26.74 9.72 -4.71
CA ASP A 18 -28.12 10.08 -5.09
C ASP A 18 -28.63 11.37 -4.41
N THR A 19 -27.92 11.87 -3.39
CA THR A 19 -28.22 13.15 -2.72
C THR A 19 -27.44 14.34 -3.28
N LEU A 20 -26.48 14.10 -4.18
CA LEU A 20 -25.66 15.15 -4.78
C LEU A 20 -26.46 15.93 -5.84
N PRO A 21 -26.16 17.24 -6.01
CA PRO A 21 -26.72 18.01 -7.11
C PRO A 21 -26.34 17.43 -8.49
N ASP A 22 -27.23 17.55 -9.47
CA ASP A 22 -27.03 17.03 -10.83
C ASP A 22 -25.73 17.55 -11.45
N GLU A 23 -25.37 18.82 -11.21
CA GLU A 23 -24.13 19.42 -11.72
C GLU A 23 -22.86 18.80 -11.13
N VAL A 24 -22.94 18.18 -9.95
CA VAL A 24 -21.82 17.42 -9.36
C VAL A 24 -21.76 16.03 -9.97
N VAL A 25 -22.91 15.39 -10.18
CA VAL A 25 -23.00 14.04 -10.76
C VAL A 25 -22.57 14.03 -12.23
N GLN A 26 -22.89 15.09 -12.98
CA GLN A 26 -22.54 15.22 -14.40
C GLN A 26 -21.07 15.59 -14.65
N ASP A 27 -20.37 16.14 -13.65
CA ASP A 27 -18.94 16.46 -13.73
C ASP A 27 -18.11 15.33 -13.08
N TYR A 28 -17.45 14.53 -13.91
CA TYR A 28 -16.67 13.37 -13.44
C TYR A 28 -15.60 13.72 -12.42
N GLY A 29 -14.93 14.86 -12.57
CA GLY A 29 -13.89 15.31 -11.65
C GLY A 29 -14.48 15.68 -10.30
N ARG A 30 -15.60 16.41 -10.30
CA ARG A 30 -16.31 16.78 -9.07
C ARG A 30 -16.89 15.56 -8.37
N LEU A 31 -17.51 14.64 -9.10
CA LEU A 31 -18.04 13.40 -8.52
C LEU A 31 -16.92 12.58 -7.87
N THR A 32 -15.82 12.37 -8.59
CA THR A 32 -14.66 11.61 -8.11
C THR A 32 -14.07 12.19 -6.83
N PHE A 33 -13.88 13.51 -6.81
CA PHE A 33 -13.43 14.21 -5.61
C PHE A 33 -14.40 14.06 -4.44
N ASN A 34 -15.70 14.28 -4.68
CA ASN A 34 -16.74 14.23 -3.65
C ASN A 34 -16.86 12.83 -3.02
N VAL A 35 -16.91 11.77 -3.83
CA VAL A 35 -16.93 10.38 -3.34
C VAL A 35 -15.67 10.07 -2.53
N SER A 36 -14.49 10.45 -3.04
CA SER A 36 -13.22 10.24 -2.32
C SER A 36 -13.21 10.97 -0.97
N ALA A 37 -13.63 12.23 -0.95
CA ALA A 37 -13.72 13.03 0.26
C ALA A 37 -14.69 12.42 1.27
N VAL A 38 -15.84 11.89 0.85
CA VAL A 38 -16.80 11.25 1.78
C VAL A 38 -16.22 9.98 2.41
N ILE A 39 -15.49 9.17 1.64
CA ILE A 39 -14.82 7.98 2.16
C ILE A 39 -13.77 8.37 3.20
N LEU A 40 -12.96 9.38 2.91
CA LEU A 40 -11.98 9.87 3.86
C LEU A 40 -12.65 10.45 5.11
N LYS A 41 -13.72 11.24 4.98
CA LYS A 41 -14.48 11.78 6.12
C LYS A 41 -15.04 10.66 7.00
N HIS A 42 -15.51 9.56 6.41
CA HIS A 42 -16.01 8.39 7.13
C HIS A 42 -14.96 7.73 8.02
N PHE A 43 -13.70 7.63 7.56
CA PHE A 43 -12.63 6.97 8.32
C PHE A 43 -11.82 7.94 9.21
N PHE A 44 -11.55 9.15 8.73
CA PHE A 44 -10.68 10.10 9.40
C PHE A 44 -11.40 11.18 10.21
N GLY A 45 -12.68 11.45 9.91
CA GLY A 45 -13.43 12.59 10.44
C GLY A 45 -13.37 13.81 9.52
N VAL A 46 -14.32 14.72 9.70
CA VAL A 46 -14.45 15.92 8.86
C VAL A 46 -13.27 16.86 9.06
N GLU A 47 -12.91 17.07 10.31
CA GLU A 47 -11.84 17.96 10.75
C GLU A 47 -10.49 17.54 10.16
N TRP A 48 -10.24 16.22 10.08
CA TRP A 48 -9.02 15.70 9.47
C TRP A 48 -8.96 16.00 7.98
N VAL A 49 -10.08 15.84 7.25
CA VAL A 49 -10.14 16.10 5.80
C VAL A 49 -9.96 17.58 5.49
N GLU A 50 -10.57 18.47 6.28
CA GLU A 50 -10.36 19.91 6.18
C GLU A 50 -8.90 20.30 6.48
N ALA A 51 -8.28 19.66 7.45
CA ALA A 51 -6.89 19.92 7.84
C ALA A 51 -5.84 19.29 6.90
N ASN A 52 -6.20 18.32 6.03
CA ASN A 52 -5.20 17.59 5.23
C ASN A 52 -5.46 17.59 3.72
N VAL A 53 -6.69 17.88 3.27
CA VAL A 53 -7.09 17.75 1.86
C VAL A 53 -7.59 19.09 1.30
N VAL A 54 -8.52 19.74 2.00
CA VAL A 54 -9.20 20.95 1.51
C VAL A 54 -8.31 22.17 1.65
N GLN A 55 -8.17 22.94 0.59
CA GLN A 55 -7.65 24.29 0.60
C GLN A 55 -8.73 25.20 0.04
N ASP A 56 -8.94 26.37 0.64
CA ASP A 56 -9.84 27.41 0.16
C ASP A 56 -9.27 28.79 0.56
N GLU A 57 -10.00 29.86 0.26
CA GLU A 57 -9.54 31.22 0.58
C GLU A 57 -9.40 31.47 2.08
N ASP A 58 -10.23 30.82 2.90
CA ASP A 58 -10.32 30.98 4.35
C ASP A 58 -9.38 30.02 5.10
N ASN A 59 -8.90 28.96 4.45
CA ASN A 59 -8.07 27.90 5.01
C ASN A 59 -6.78 27.68 4.19
N LYS A 60 -6.01 28.77 4.03
CA LYS A 60 -4.68 28.73 3.42
C LYS A 60 -3.66 28.15 4.40
N GLN A 61 -3.38 26.87 4.26
CA GLN A 61 -2.36 26.15 5.02
C GLN A 61 -1.18 25.76 4.10
N PRO A 62 0.00 25.46 4.68
CA PRO A 62 1.13 24.94 3.91
C PRO A 62 0.76 23.68 3.12
N PRO A 63 1.42 23.44 1.97
CA PRO A 63 1.17 22.26 1.17
C PRO A 63 1.53 21.00 1.94
N THR A 64 0.64 20.02 1.92
CA THR A 64 0.85 18.68 2.49
C THR A 64 0.78 17.62 1.38
N PHE A 65 0.99 16.36 1.76
CA PHE A 65 0.98 15.22 0.84
C PHE A 65 -0.33 15.05 0.05
N LEU A 66 -1.48 15.42 0.64
CA LEU A 66 -2.82 15.32 0.01
C LEU A 66 -3.50 16.68 -0.26
N ARG A 67 -3.00 17.79 0.27
CA ARG A 67 -3.67 19.11 0.17
C ARG A 67 -3.73 19.60 -1.27
N LEU A 68 -4.92 19.75 -1.83
CA LEU A 68 -5.12 20.17 -3.22
C LEU A 68 -4.80 21.65 -3.41
N GLU A 69 -3.89 21.96 -4.33
CA GLU A 69 -3.54 23.33 -4.71
C GLU A 69 -4.24 23.72 -6.01
N PHE A 70 -4.68 24.97 -6.13
CA PHE A 70 -5.37 25.46 -7.33
C PHE A 70 -4.44 26.07 -8.40
N CYS A 71 -3.15 26.22 -8.12
CA CYS A 71 -2.23 27.01 -8.95
C CYS A 71 -1.35 26.20 -9.93
N ASP A 72 -1.09 24.90 -9.69
CA ASP A 72 -0.29 24.04 -10.59
C ASP A 72 -1.11 22.82 -11.05
N SER A 73 -1.31 22.67 -12.37
CA SER A 73 -2.12 21.58 -12.93
C SER A 73 -1.53 20.20 -12.66
N VAL A 74 -0.21 20.04 -12.73
CA VAL A 74 0.44 18.72 -12.58
C VAL A 74 0.49 18.28 -11.12
N ALA A 75 0.87 19.20 -10.21
CA ALA A 75 0.83 18.92 -8.77
C ALA A 75 -0.60 18.62 -8.31
N ARG A 76 -1.59 19.38 -8.80
CA ARG A 76 -3.01 19.15 -8.51
C ARG A 76 -3.47 17.77 -8.99
N GLU A 77 -3.17 17.39 -10.23
CA GLU A 77 -3.51 16.06 -10.76
C GLU A 77 -2.89 14.93 -9.95
N THR A 78 -1.61 15.08 -9.58
CA THR A 78 -0.89 14.09 -8.76
C THR A 78 -1.55 13.90 -7.39
N LYS A 79 -1.95 15.00 -6.72
CA LYS A 79 -2.61 14.93 -5.41
C LYS A 79 -4.05 14.43 -5.50
N SER A 80 -4.78 14.80 -6.54
CA SER A 80 -6.11 14.23 -6.83
C SER A 80 -6.02 12.72 -7.04
N PHE A 81 -5.02 12.24 -7.78
CA PHE A 81 -4.79 10.80 -7.96
C PHE A 81 -4.50 10.11 -6.61
N ARG A 82 -3.66 10.69 -5.76
CA ARG A 82 -3.37 10.14 -4.42
C ARG A 82 -4.60 10.08 -3.52
N LEU A 83 -5.45 11.10 -3.58
CA LEU A 83 -6.71 11.15 -2.83
C LEU A 83 -7.63 10.01 -3.25
N VAL A 84 -7.79 9.82 -4.56
CA VAL A 84 -8.59 8.73 -5.15
C VAL A 84 -8.01 7.36 -4.78
N ASP A 85 -6.70 7.18 -4.95
CA ASP A 85 -5.99 5.93 -4.65
C ASP A 85 -6.13 5.55 -3.17
N LEU A 86 -6.03 6.53 -2.28
CA LEU A 86 -6.24 6.33 -0.85
C LEU A 86 -7.69 5.96 -0.55
N ALA A 87 -8.68 6.70 -1.08
CA ALA A 87 -10.09 6.42 -0.85
C ALA A 87 -10.48 5.00 -1.29
N GLU A 88 -10.09 4.60 -2.49
CA GLU A 88 -10.32 3.25 -3.01
C GLU A 88 -9.64 2.19 -2.15
N THR A 89 -8.40 2.44 -1.71
CA THR A 89 -7.66 1.51 -0.85
C THR A 89 -8.32 1.34 0.52
N LEU A 90 -8.78 2.42 1.13
CA LEU A 90 -9.49 2.38 2.42
C LEU A 90 -10.80 1.60 2.31
N PHE A 91 -11.58 1.88 1.25
CA PHE A 91 -12.83 1.19 1.00
C PHE A 91 -12.64 -0.31 0.85
N ASN A 92 -11.61 -0.76 0.15
CA ASN A 92 -11.37 -2.19 -0.06
C ASN A 92 -10.77 -2.89 1.17
N LEU A 93 -9.92 -2.20 1.94
CA LEU A 93 -9.18 -2.82 3.05
C LEU A 93 -9.88 -2.71 4.42
N GLN A 94 -11.02 -2.04 4.51
CA GLN A 94 -11.75 -1.85 5.78
C GLN A 94 -12.14 -3.15 6.51
N ILE A 95 -12.16 -4.30 5.80
CA ILE A 95 -12.44 -5.62 6.38
C ILE A 95 -11.19 -6.32 6.93
N VAL A 96 -10.00 -5.80 6.66
CA VAL A 96 -8.74 -6.41 7.06
C VAL A 96 -8.54 -6.25 8.58
N PRO A 97 -8.17 -7.31 9.31
CA PRO A 97 -7.88 -7.22 10.75
C PRO A 97 -6.85 -6.12 11.06
N GLY A 98 -7.10 -5.33 12.10
CA GLY A 98 -6.21 -4.24 12.51
C GLY A 98 -6.34 -2.95 11.68
N PHE A 99 -7.19 -2.92 10.64
CA PHE A 99 -7.40 -1.73 9.80
C PHE A 99 -7.67 -0.46 10.61
N TYR A 100 -8.64 -0.48 11.53
CA TYR A 100 -8.98 0.70 12.33
C TYR A 100 -7.86 1.17 13.25
N ASP A 101 -7.08 0.25 13.82
CA ASP A 101 -5.92 0.63 14.62
C ASP A 101 -4.87 1.34 13.74
N LYS A 102 -4.73 0.94 12.47
CA LYS A 102 -3.87 1.61 11.50
C LYS A 102 -4.42 2.96 11.05
N ILE A 103 -5.74 3.13 10.94
CA ILE A 103 -6.36 4.44 10.66
C ILE A 103 -6.07 5.43 11.78
N GLU A 104 -6.20 5.02 13.05
CA GLU A 104 -5.88 5.88 14.18
C GLU A 104 -4.39 6.25 14.22
N ASP A 105 -3.50 5.31 13.88
CA ASP A 105 -2.06 5.59 13.73
C ASP A 105 -1.83 6.65 12.62
N MET A 106 -2.42 6.44 11.44
CA MET A 106 -2.30 7.33 10.28
C MET A 106 -2.83 8.75 10.51
N LYS A 107 -3.77 8.95 11.45
CA LYS A 107 -4.23 10.30 11.84
C LYS A 107 -3.13 11.16 12.48
N THR A 108 -2.13 10.51 13.09
CA THR A 108 -1.08 11.19 13.88
C THR A 108 0.33 10.94 13.37
N ALA A 109 0.50 9.94 12.50
CA ALA A 109 1.78 9.56 11.92
C ALA A 109 2.09 10.34 10.63
N ASP A 110 3.26 10.05 10.06
CA ASP A 110 3.61 10.50 8.72
C ASP A 110 2.68 9.86 7.68
N LEU A 111 1.97 10.71 6.94
CA LEU A 111 0.93 10.30 5.99
C LEU A 111 1.51 9.54 4.79
N GLU A 112 2.68 9.96 4.31
CA GLU A 112 3.36 9.35 3.17
C GLU A 112 3.86 7.94 3.53
N ALA A 113 4.48 7.78 4.70
CA ALA A 113 4.89 6.49 5.22
C ALA A 113 3.70 5.55 5.41
N SER A 114 2.60 6.05 5.98
CA SER A 114 1.37 5.28 6.17
C SER A 114 0.76 4.84 4.83
N MET A 115 0.76 5.73 3.83
CA MET A 115 0.30 5.39 2.48
C MET A 115 1.17 4.32 1.81
N ALA A 116 2.48 4.30 2.06
CA ALA A 116 3.34 3.24 1.56
C ALA A 116 3.00 1.87 2.15
N GLU A 117 2.60 1.81 3.43
CA GLU A 117 2.10 0.58 4.05
C GLU A 117 0.75 0.15 3.45
N PHE A 118 -0.16 1.09 3.20
CA PHE A 118 -1.44 0.81 2.55
C PHE A 118 -1.28 0.33 1.11
N ASP A 119 -0.31 0.86 0.36
CA ASP A 119 0.03 0.36 -0.97
C ASP A 119 0.50 -1.11 -0.92
N PHE A 120 1.29 -1.45 0.10
CA PHE A 120 1.68 -2.83 0.31
C PHE A 120 0.51 -3.72 0.75
N ALA A 121 -0.38 -3.23 1.61
CA ALA A 121 -1.60 -3.95 1.99
C ALA A 121 -2.49 -4.21 0.77
N ARG A 122 -2.61 -3.23 -0.14
CA ARG A 122 -3.25 -3.42 -1.44
C ARG A 122 -2.58 -4.52 -2.24
N PHE A 123 -1.24 -4.51 -2.34
CA PHE A 123 -0.50 -5.58 -3.02
C PHE A 123 -0.84 -6.96 -2.44
N LEU A 124 -0.80 -7.16 -1.12
CA LEU A 124 -1.18 -8.43 -0.49
C LEU A 124 -2.64 -8.81 -0.77
N TYR A 125 -3.56 -7.85 -0.63
CA TYR A 125 -4.98 -8.07 -0.84
C TYR A 125 -5.27 -8.48 -2.28
N TRP A 126 -4.66 -7.82 -3.26
CA TRP A 126 -4.79 -8.15 -4.68
C TRP A 126 -4.36 -9.59 -4.99
N HIS A 127 -3.34 -10.08 -4.27
CA HIS A 127 -2.82 -11.43 -4.43
C HIS A 127 -3.51 -12.47 -3.54
N LYS A 128 -4.64 -12.11 -2.90
CA LYS A 128 -5.42 -12.97 -2.00
C LYS A 128 -4.59 -13.56 -0.85
N VAL A 129 -3.55 -12.84 -0.42
CA VAL A 129 -2.80 -13.21 0.77
C VAL A 129 -3.63 -12.85 1.99
N ALA A 130 -3.82 -13.78 2.93
CA ALA A 130 -4.49 -13.48 4.19
C ALA A 130 -3.52 -12.73 5.11
N PHE A 131 -3.87 -11.50 5.50
CA PHE A 131 -3.05 -10.69 6.38
C PHE A 131 -3.88 -9.86 7.36
N GLY A 132 -3.20 -9.26 8.34
CA GLY A 132 -3.76 -8.22 9.19
C GLY A 132 -2.70 -7.20 9.57
N PHE A 133 -3.11 -5.95 9.75
CA PHE A 133 -2.25 -4.89 10.27
C PHE A 133 -1.89 -5.15 11.73
N VAL A 134 -0.69 -4.74 12.11
CA VAL A 134 -0.19 -4.84 13.47
C VAL A 134 -0.19 -3.45 14.09
N LYS A 135 -0.77 -3.35 15.29
CA LYS A 135 -0.72 -2.10 16.06
C LYS A 135 0.72 -1.85 16.53
N PRO A 136 1.31 -0.68 16.24
CA PRO A 136 2.64 -0.35 16.72
C PRO A 136 2.72 -0.42 18.25
N SER A 137 3.76 -1.06 18.76
CA SER A 137 4.05 -1.22 20.18
C SER A 137 5.20 -0.33 20.67
N LYS A 138 6.00 0.20 19.72
CA LYS A 138 7.28 0.90 19.97
C LYS A 138 8.32 0.01 20.66
N VAL A 139 8.15 -1.31 20.56
CA VAL A 139 9.06 -2.33 21.10
C VAL A 139 9.81 -3.00 19.96
N LYS A 140 11.14 -2.96 20.05
CA LYS A 140 12.04 -3.63 19.10
C LYS A 140 11.66 -5.10 18.91
N GLY A 141 11.51 -5.51 17.65
CA GLY A 141 11.10 -6.87 17.26
C GLY A 141 9.59 -7.14 17.34
N SER A 142 8.79 -6.13 17.68
CA SER A 142 7.32 -6.22 17.73
C SER A 142 6.61 -5.17 16.87
N ASP A 143 7.36 -4.26 16.24
CA ASP A 143 6.86 -3.18 15.38
C ASP A 143 7.04 -3.50 13.90
N TYR A 144 6.64 -4.72 13.53
CA TYR A 144 6.47 -5.09 12.12
C TYR A 144 5.06 -4.73 11.69
N ASP A 145 4.85 -4.53 10.40
CA ASP A 145 3.63 -3.89 9.88
C ASP A 145 2.47 -4.89 9.73
N PHE A 146 2.76 -6.15 9.40
CA PHE A 146 1.74 -7.14 9.04
C PHE A 146 1.95 -8.52 9.66
N LYS A 147 0.84 -9.20 9.97
CA LYS A 147 0.81 -10.65 10.20
C LYS A 147 0.26 -11.33 8.95
N ILE A 148 1.08 -12.14 8.30
CA ILE A 148 0.68 -12.94 7.14
C ILE A 148 0.32 -14.35 7.62
N ARG A 149 -0.86 -14.83 7.26
CA ARG A 149 -1.38 -16.14 7.65
C ARG A 149 -1.36 -17.08 6.45
N TYR A 150 -0.63 -18.18 6.57
CA TYR A 150 -0.61 -19.25 5.59
C TYR A 150 -1.84 -20.17 5.77
N PRO A 151 -2.24 -20.94 4.72
CA PRO A 151 -3.39 -21.85 4.79
C PRO A 151 -3.31 -22.90 5.90
N ASN A 152 -2.10 -23.32 6.28
CA ASN A 152 -1.87 -24.26 7.38
C ASN A 152 -1.90 -23.61 8.78
N GLY A 153 -2.26 -22.32 8.87
CA GLY A 153 -2.35 -21.57 10.13
C GLY A 153 -1.04 -20.96 10.62
N VAL A 154 0.10 -21.23 9.96
CA VAL A 154 1.38 -20.61 10.28
C VAL A 154 1.31 -19.10 10.05
N ILE A 155 1.96 -18.33 10.93
CA ILE A 155 2.00 -16.87 10.84
C ILE A 155 3.44 -16.41 10.61
N ALA A 156 3.65 -15.63 9.56
CA ALA A 156 4.87 -14.87 9.34
C ALA A 156 4.67 -13.40 9.73
N CYS A 157 5.69 -12.80 10.32
CA CYS A 157 5.76 -11.38 10.63
C CYS A 157 6.37 -10.68 9.42
N ALA A 158 5.71 -9.63 8.91
CA ALA A 158 6.12 -8.96 7.69
C ALA A 158 6.34 -7.47 7.93
N ASP A 159 7.41 -6.96 7.33
CA ASP A 159 7.80 -5.55 7.37
C ASP A 159 7.93 -5.03 5.95
N ALA A 160 7.29 -3.89 5.69
CA ALA A 160 7.29 -3.20 4.41
C ALA A 160 8.28 -2.03 4.43
N LYS A 161 9.13 -1.97 3.41
CA LYS A 161 10.06 -0.88 3.19
C LYS A 161 9.77 -0.26 1.84
N CYS A 162 9.76 1.07 1.80
CA CYS A 162 9.55 1.84 0.59
C CYS A 162 10.82 2.62 0.23
N ARG A 163 11.16 2.63 -1.06
CA ARG A 163 12.16 3.54 -1.63
C ARG A 163 11.44 4.52 -2.56
N LEU A 164 11.64 5.81 -2.30
CA LEU A 164 11.01 6.90 -3.03
C LEU A 164 11.52 6.99 -4.48
N GLU A 165 10.66 7.48 -5.36
CA GLU A 165 11.00 7.72 -6.77
C GLU A 165 12.04 8.86 -6.91
N GLY A 166 12.93 8.76 -7.89
CA GLY A 166 13.95 9.78 -8.18
C GLY A 166 15.36 9.51 -7.65
N THR A 167 15.55 8.49 -6.81
CA THR A 167 16.90 8.09 -6.38
C THR A 167 17.52 7.10 -7.36
N THR A 168 18.77 7.35 -7.78
CA THR A 168 19.62 6.36 -8.44
C THR A 168 19.71 5.11 -7.59
N ILE A 169 19.74 3.93 -8.22
CA ILE A 169 19.91 2.68 -7.48
C ILE A 169 21.15 2.77 -6.60
N ASN A 170 20.97 2.48 -5.31
CA ASN A 170 22.07 2.36 -4.37
C ASN A 170 21.92 1.04 -3.62
N PRO A 171 22.66 -0.02 -4.04
CA PRO A 171 22.69 -1.32 -3.38
C PRO A 171 22.83 -1.26 -1.86
N ALA A 172 23.62 -0.31 -1.34
CA ALA A 172 23.80 -0.13 0.11
C ALA A 172 22.50 0.32 0.80
N THR A 173 21.68 1.12 0.14
CA THR A 173 20.39 1.55 0.72
C THR A 173 19.40 0.38 0.80
N ILE A 174 19.33 -0.48 -0.21
CA ILE A 174 18.51 -1.71 -0.16
C ILE A 174 18.99 -2.58 1.01
N ARG A 175 20.31 -2.77 1.10
CA ARG A 175 20.92 -3.56 2.18
C ARG A 175 20.59 -3.00 3.57
N ASN A 176 20.67 -1.69 3.75
CA ASN A 176 20.37 -1.04 5.02
C ASN A 176 18.89 -1.21 5.40
N SER A 177 17.96 -1.11 4.43
CA SER A 177 16.54 -1.39 4.67
C SER A 177 16.30 -2.83 5.15
N LEU A 178 16.93 -3.81 4.50
CA LEU A 178 16.82 -5.22 4.88
C LEU A 178 17.36 -5.47 6.29
N ASP A 179 18.50 -4.86 6.61
CA ASP A 179 19.11 -4.97 7.94
C ASP A 179 18.27 -4.28 9.03
N ASP A 180 17.70 -3.11 8.75
CA ASP A 180 16.82 -2.40 9.68
C ASP A 180 15.53 -3.17 9.93
N ALA A 181 14.85 -3.67 8.88
CA ALA A 181 13.66 -4.52 9.01
C ALA A 181 13.93 -5.73 9.92
N ARG A 182 15.01 -6.46 9.63
CA ARG A 182 15.43 -7.63 10.41
C ARG A 182 15.79 -7.31 11.86
N LYS A 183 16.58 -6.24 12.09
CA LYS A 183 17.14 -5.94 13.41
C LYS A 183 16.16 -5.20 14.32
N ARG A 184 15.35 -4.30 13.77
CA ARG A 184 14.52 -3.38 14.55
C ARG A 184 13.07 -3.83 14.66
N ASN A 185 12.49 -4.34 13.58
CA ASN A 185 11.04 -4.49 13.48
C ASN A 185 10.59 -5.94 13.64
N LEU A 186 11.30 -6.86 12.98
CA LEU A 186 10.93 -8.27 12.98
C LEU A 186 11.41 -9.00 14.25
N PRO A 187 10.61 -9.93 14.80
CA PRO A 187 11.00 -10.76 15.93
C PRO A 187 12.13 -11.74 15.56
N ALA A 188 12.85 -12.23 16.55
CA ALA A 188 13.94 -13.18 16.30
C ALA A 188 13.43 -14.61 16.13
N ASP A 189 12.45 -14.99 16.93
CA ASP A 189 11.92 -16.33 17.15
C ASP A 189 10.75 -16.72 16.22
N LYS A 190 10.32 -15.82 15.32
CA LYS A 190 9.23 -16.08 14.37
C LYS A 190 9.67 -15.86 12.92
N PRO A 191 9.03 -16.54 11.95
CA PRO A 191 9.32 -16.35 10.53
C PRO A 191 9.17 -14.88 10.13
N GLY A 192 10.25 -14.26 9.64
CA GLY A 192 10.24 -12.88 9.16
C GLY A 192 10.19 -12.81 7.64
N MET A 193 9.36 -11.92 7.10
CA MET A 193 9.31 -11.58 5.68
C MET A 193 9.58 -10.08 5.51
N ILE A 194 10.28 -9.72 4.44
CA ILE A 194 10.54 -8.31 4.13
C ILE A 194 10.05 -8.01 2.73
N PHE A 195 9.28 -6.94 2.59
CA PHE A 195 8.78 -6.46 1.32
C PHE A 195 9.44 -5.13 1.00
N ILE A 196 10.02 -5.01 -0.19
CA ILE A 196 10.67 -3.77 -0.64
C ILE A 196 9.93 -3.26 -1.87
N LYS A 197 9.26 -2.12 -1.72
CA LYS A 197 8.77 -1.33 -2.84
C LYS A 197 9.95 -0.57 -3.45
N VAL A 198 10.16 -0.75 -4.74
CA VAL A 198 11.19 -0.05 -5.53
C VAL A 198 10.55 0.76 -6.66
N PRO A 199 11.22 1.82 -7.16
CA PRO A 199 10.78 2.52 -8.36
C PRO A 199 10.64 1.56 -9.55
N LYS A 200 9.63 1.77 -10.40
CA LYS A 200 9.40 0.93 -11.60
C LYS A 200 10.62 0.84 -12.51
N THR A 201 11.42 1.90 -12.58
CA THR A 201 12.65 1.99 -13.38
C THR A 201 13.73 1.03 -12.91
N TRP A 202 13.75 0.66 -11.63
CA TRP A 202 14.73 -0.28 -11.08
C TRP A 202 14.48 -1.72 -11.54
N LEU A 203 13.25 -2.02 -11.97
CA LEU A 203 12.91 -3.30 -12.57
C LEU A 203 12.88 -3.21 -14.11
N ALA A 204 13.32 -2.11 -14.73
CA ALA A 204 13.23 -1.94 -16.18
C ALA A 204 14.29 -2.75 -16.95
N THR A 205 15.49 -2.92 -16.40
CA THR A 205 16.62 -3.59 -17.08
C THR A 205 17.14 -4.78 -16.30
N ALA A 206 17.70 -5.77 -17.02
CA ALA A 206 18.28 -6.96 -16.42
C ALA A 206 19.47 -6.62 -15.51
N ASP A 207 20.27 -5.61 -15.84
CA ASP A 207 21.41 -5.18 -15.01
C ASP A 207 20.95 -4.71 -13.61
N LEU A 208 19.95 -3.83 -13.55
CA LEU A 208 19.41 -3.33 -12.28
C LEU A 208 18.77 -4.46 -11.47
N GLN A 209 18.04 -5.37 -12.12
CA GLN A 209 17.47 -6.55 -11.48
C GLN A 209 18.57 -7.46 -10.91
N ASN A 210 19.66 -7.67 -11.64
CA ASN A 210 20.80 -8.46 -11.19
C ASN A 210 21.48 -7.83 -9.97
N GLN A 211 21.61 -6.50 -9.94
CA GLN A 211 22.15 -5.77 -8.78
C GLN A 211 21.25 -5.96 -7.53
N ILE A 212 19.93 -5.81 -7.68
CA ILE A 212 18.97 -6.05 -6.58
C ILE A 212 19.07 -7.50 -6.10
N THR A 213 19.04 -8.45 -7.02
CA THR A 213 19.15 -9.89 -6.76
C THR A 213 20.43 -10.21 -5.98
N ALA A 214 21.57 -9.64 -6.39
CA ALA A 214 22.85 -9.85 -5.72
C ALA A 214 22.81 -9.37 -4.26
N VAL A 215 22.23 -8.19 -4.00
CA VAL A 215 22.08 -7.63 -2.65
C VAL A 215 21.18 -8.49 -1.77
N VAL A 216 20.00 -8.85 -2.29
CA VAL A 216 19.02 -9.66 -1.55
C VAL A 216 19.61 -11.04 -1.21
N ASN A 217 20.25 -11.70 -2.18
CA ASN A 217 20.87 -13.01 -1.94
C ASN A 217 22.04 -12.93 -0.95
N ALA A 218 22.87 -11.89 -1.01
CA ALA A 218 23.92 -11.66 -0.02
C ALA A 218 23.34 -11.42 1.39
N PHE A 219 22.18 -10.76 1.49
CA PHE A 219 21.46 -10.60 2.75
C PHE A 219 20.90 -11.91 3.29
N LEU A 220 20.18 -12.67 2.47
CA LEU A 220 19.57 -13.94 2.90
C LEU A 220 20.61 -14.97 3.37
N ARG A 221 21.77 -15.07 2.68
CA ARG A 221 22.88 -15.92 3.13
C ARG A 221 23.39 -15.57 4.53
N GLY A 222 23.28 -14.31 4.95
CA GLY A 222 23.75 -13.80 6.23
C GLY A 222 22.75 -13.91 7.37
N THR A 223 21.61 -14.59 7.19
CA THR A 223 20.60 -14.69 8.24
C THR A 223 19.73 -15.94 8.15
N GLY A 224 19.43 -16.55 9.30
CA GLY A 224 18.41 -17.61 9.40
C GLY A 224 17.02 -17.12 9.83
N ARG A 225 16.85 -15.82 10.07
CA ARG A 225 15.62 -15.23 10.65
C ARG A 225 14.57 -14.85 9.62
N ILE A 226 14.99 -14.61 8.38
CA ILE A 226 14.11 -14.18 7.30
C ILE A 226 13.82 -15.38 6.42
N VAL A 227 12.55 -15.65 6.12
CA VAL A 227 12.14 -16.79 5.27
C VAL A 227 12.04 -16.39 3.81
N ALA A 228 11.67 -15.14 3.51
CA ALA A 228 11.62 -14.61 2.17
C ALA A 228 11.79 -13.09 2.13
N VAL A 229 12.25 -12.60 0.98
CA VAL A 229 12.21 -11.18 0.62
C VAL A 229 11.44 -11.05 -0.69
N THR A 230 10.51 -10.11 -0.76
CA THR A 230 9.80 -9.77 -2.01
C THR A 230 10.17 -8.36 -2.42
N VAL A 231 10.65 -8.20 -3.65
CA VAL A 231 10.86 -6.88 -4.26
C VAL A 231 9.73 -6.63 -5.24
N TYR A 232 9.05 -5.50 -5.14
CA TYR A 232 7.93 -5.18 -6.02
C TYR A 232 7.92 -3.71 -6.45
N ALA A 233 7.25 -3.45 -7.57
CA ALA A 233 6.97 -2.11 -8.06
C ALA A 233 5.54 -2.05 -8.62
N PRO A 234 4.74 -1.02 -8.29
CA PRO A 234 3.53 -0.71 -9.03
C PRO A 234 3.90 -0.20 -10.42
N ILE A 235 3.20 -0.70 -11.43
CA ILE A 235 3.33 -0.33 -12.83
C ILE A 235 2.00 0.27 -13.24
N VAL A 236 2.06 1.51 -13.71
CA VAL A 236 0.93 2.22 -14.30
C VAL A 236 1.17 2.29 -15.80
N ASP A 237 0.33 1.58 -16.57
CA ASP A 237 0.31 1.66 -18.03
C ASP A 237 -0.84 2.60 -18.44
N ILE A 238 -0.54 3.55 -19.31
CA ILE A 238 -1.56 4.36 -20.00
C ILE A 238 -1.85 3.63 -21.31
N LEU A 239 -3.08 3.15 -21.49
CA LEU A 239 -3.50 2.56 -22.75
C LEU A 239 -3.71 3.70 -23.76
N THR A 240 -3.08 3.64 -24.93
CA THR A 240 -3.12 4.75 -25.91
C THR A 240 -4.41 4.76 -26.72
N ASP A 241 -5.14 3.65 -26.73
CA ASP A 241 -6.37 3.42 -27.49
C ASP A 241 -7.64 3.73 -26.69
N ARG A 242 -7.54 3.83 -25.36
CA ARG A 242 -8.61 4.29 -24.45
C ARG A 242 -7.94 5.05 -23.30
N PRO A 243 -8.48 6.18 -22.80
CA PRO A 243 -7.93 6.91 -21.65
C PRO A 243 -8.13 6.13 -20.33
N LEU A 244 -7.65 4.88 -20.29
CA LEU A 244 -7.75 3.95 -19.19
C LEU A 244 -6.37 3.78 -18.59
N ILE A 245 -6.32 3.91 -17.27
CA ILE A 245 -5.13 3.69 -16.47
C ILE A 245 -5.17 2.24 -15.99
N ARG A 246 -4.19 1.44 -16.41
CA ARG A 246 -4.00 0.07 -15.91
C ARG A 246 -2.94 0.06 -14.84
N THR A 247 -3.30 -0.35 -13.63
CA THR A 247 -2.34 -0.55 -12.54
C THR A 247 -2.08 -2.03 -12.34
N ARG A 248 -0.82 -2.45 -12.35
CA ARG A 248 -0.39 -3.84 -12.10
C ARG A 248 0.85 -3.85 -11.23
N HIS A 249 1.15 -4.98 -10.60
CA HIS A 249 2.38 -5.14 -9.82
C HIS A 249 3.38 -5.99 -10.59
N ARG A 250 4.63 -5.53 -10.66
CA ARG A 250 5.77 -6.35 -11.05
C ARG A 250 6.55 -6.70 -9.80
N PHE A 251 6.87 -7.97 -9.58
CA PHE A 251 7.59 -8.39 -8.38
C PHE A 251 8.45 -9.63 -8.63
N GLU A 252 9.40 -9.83 -7.73
CA GLU A 252 10.23 -11.04 -7.61
C GLU A 252 10.29 -11.46 -6.14
N GLU A 253 10.20 -12.77 -5.88
CA GLU A 253 10.34 -13.33 -4.54
C GLU A 253 11.62 -14.15 -4.42
N TYR A 254 12.34 -13.94 -3.32
CA TYR A 254 13.59 -14.60 -3.01
C TYR A 254 13.39 -15.42 -1.72
N ALA A 255 13.28 -16.74 -1.86
CA ALA A 255 13.24 -17.66 -0.73
C ALA A 255 14.61 -17.73 -0.04
N ASN A 256 14.64 -17.87 1.29
CA ASN A 256 15.87 -18.06 2.02
C ASN A 256 16.15 -19.54 2.32
N PRO A 257 17.06 -20.21 1.59
CA PRO A 257 17.37 -21.63 1.86
C PRO A 257 18.09 -21.86 3.19
N LYS A 258 18.51 -20.79 3.90
CA LYS A 258 19.23 -20.85 5.18
C LYS A 258 18.35 -20.46 6.38
N HIS A 259 17.04 -20.28 6.20
CA HIS A 259 16.16 -20.00 7.34
C HIS A 259 16.16 -21.17 8.34
N ARG A 260 15.84 -20.86 9.61
CA ARG A 260 15.80 -21.86 10.70
C ARG A 260 14.42 -22.40 11.04
N PHE A 261 13.39 -21.92 10.34
CA PHE A 261 12.01 -22.39 10.49
C PHE A 261 11.76 -23.64 9.63
N ASP A 262 10.53 -24.15 9.65
CA ASP A 262 10.10 -25.33 8.90
C ASP A 262 10.56 -25.30 7.43
N ARG A 263 11.41 -26.26 7.05
CA ARG A 263 12.03 -26.35 5.71
C ARG A 263 11.13 -26.99 4.69
N ASP A 264 10.10 -27.71 5.13
CA ASP A 264 9.14 -28.35 4.26
C ASP A 264 7.96 -27.41 3.91
N HIS A 265 7.92 -26.25 4.59
CA HIS A 265 6.95 -25.20 4.31
C HIS A 265 7.39 -24.32 3.13
N ASP A 266 6.50 -24.13 2.13
CA ASP A 266 6.73 -23.18 1.05
C ASP A 266 6.42 -21.75 1.54
N TRP A 267 7.48 -20.99 1.81
CA TRP A 267 7.38 -19.62 2.31
C TRP A 267 7.07 -18.58 1.23
N LEU A 268 7.05 -18.95 -0.05
CA LEU A 268 6.73 -18.03 -1.15
C LEU A 268 5.21 -17.81 -1.21
N LEU A 269 4.79 -16.54 -1.36
CA LEU A 269 3.36 -16.18 -1.31
C LEU A 269 2.73 -16.17 -2.70
N PHE A 270 3.50 -15.85 -3.75
CA PHE A 270 2.96 -15.48 -5.06
C PHE A 270 3.31 -16.47 -6.17
N LYS A 271 3.98 -17.58 -5.86
CA LYS A 271 4.42 -18.61 -6.84
C LYS A 271 3.32 -19.10 -7.79
N ASN A 272 2.07 -19.17 -7.29
CA ASN A 272 0.92 -19.65 -8.04
C ASN A 272 0.00 -18.51 -8.53
N PHE A 273 0.36 -17.25 -8.28
CA PHE A 273 -0.47 -16.13 -8.67
C PHE A 273 -0.28 -15.81 -10.16
N LYS A 274 -1.40 -15.77 -10.89
CA LYS A 274 -1.45 -15.30 -12.27
C LYS A 274 -2.14 -13.95 -12.27
N VAL A 275 -1.49 -12.94 -12.84
CA VAL A 275 -2.08 -11.63 -13.04
C VAL A 275 -3.30 -11.79 -13.98
N PRO A 276 -4.51 -11.41 -13.56
CA PRO A 276 -5.69 -11.45 -14.43
C PRO A 276 -5.46 -10.59 -15.68
N ALA A 277 -5.80 -11.10 -16.85
CA ALA A 277 -5.54 -10.43 -18.13
C ALA A 277 -6.56 -9.32 -18.46
N ASP A 278 -7.71 -9.30 -17.77
CA ASP A 278 -8.97 -8.79 -18.30
C ASP A 278 -9.63 -7.63 -17.52
N GLN A 279 -8.96 -7.03 -16.54
CA GLN A 279 -9.62 -6.06 -15.62
C GLN A 279 -8.84 -4.80 -15.30
N GLN A 280 -8.31 -4.09 -16.31
CA GLN A 280 -7.51 -2.86 -16.08
C GLN A 280 -6.39 -3.06 -15.03
N GLY A 281 -5.93 -4.30 -14.85
CA GLY A 281 -4.90 -4.72 -13.90
C GLY A 281 -5.36 -4.95 -12.44
N ALA A 282 -6.58 -4.57 -12.05
CA ALA A 282 -7.12 -4.86 -10.72
C ALA A 282 -7.86 -6.23 -10.70
N PRO A 283 -7.82 -7.00 -9.61
CA PRO A 283 -8.52 -8.28 -9.54
C PRO A 283 -10.02 -8.11 -9.22
N ASN A 284 -10.86 -9.10 -9.54
CA ASN A 284 -12.32 -9.02 -9.40
C ASN A 284 -12.82 -8.77 -7.97
N HIS A 285 -12.01 -9.07 -6.97
CA HIS A 285 -12.33 -8.82 -5.56
C HIS A 285 -11.90 -7.42 -5.08
N TRP A 286 -11.27 -6.64 -5.95
CA TRP A 286 -11.00 -5.22 -5.74
C TRP A 286 -12.11 -4.38 -6.39
N CYS A 287 -12.83 -3.62 -5.58
CA CYS A 287 -13.84 -2.71 -6.04
C CYS A 287 -13.18 -1.42 -6.54
N ARG A 288 -13.21 -1.22 -7.86
CA ARG A 288 -12.88 0.07 -8.49
C ARG A 288 -14.04 1.02 -8.28
N LEU A 289 -13.79 2.14 -7.60
CA LEU A 289 -14.81 3.16 -7.38
C LEU A 289 -14.91 4.14 -8.56
N PHE A 290 -13.82 4.23 -9.33
CA PHE A 290 -13.69 5.15 -10.44
C PHE A 290 -13.13 4.40 -11.67
N PRO A 291 -13.77 4.50 -12.85
CA PRO A 291 -13.30 3.91 -14.09
C PRO A 291 -12.04 4.57 -14.66
#